data_AF-A0A410RVF9-F1
#
_entry.id   AF-A0A410RVF9-F1
#
_cell.length_a   1.000
_cell.length_b   1.000
_cell.length_c   1.000
_cell.angle_alpha   90.00
_cell.angle_beta   90.00
_cell.angle_gamma   90.00
#
_symmetry.space_group_name_H-M   'P 1'
#
loop_
_entity.id
_entity.type
_entity.pdbx_description
1 polymer ?
#
loop_
_entity_poly.entity_id
_entity_poly.type
_entity_poly.pdbx_seq_one_letter_code
_entity_poly.pdbx_strand_id
1 'polypeptide(L)'
;MGCMWLADIKADWQGRYLFMPAEAGGRMAITHCCCDYPKVSDGEWRRKTWQSAREGFRRKWSSEFGEWPKTSNGENWAGHHIFDLAHGGPPTANSNVIPVPGDVHTVFTNEYPACYAPGGKWLTPGPERPYAD
;
A
#
# COMPACT_ATOMS: atom_id res chain seq x y z
N MET A 1 -6.95 -17.92 4.14
CA MET A 1 -6.61 -16.80 3.24
C MET A 1 -5.52 -15.99 3.91
N GLY A 2 -4.48 -15.61 3.16
CA GLY A 2 -3.37 -14.83 3.69
C GLY A 2 -3.67 -13.34 3.68
N CYS A 3 -3.08 -12.57 4.60
CA CYS A 3 -3.10 -11.12 4.55
C CYS A 3 -1.67 -10.58 4.56
N MET A 4 -1.41 -9.59 3.72
CA MET A 4 -0.19 -8.81 3.69
C MET A 4 -0.32 -7.65 4.68
N TRP A 5 0.66 -7.48 5.56
CA TRP A 5 0.76 -6.27 6.36
C TRP A 5 1.30 -5.13 5.48
N LEU A 6 0.55 -4.03 5.41
CA LEU A 6 0.92 -2.85 4.63
C LEU A 6 1.59 -1.79 5.50
N ALA A 7 1.03 -1.56 6.68
CA ALA A 7 1.53 -0.60 7.63
C ALA A 7 1.13 -1.01 9.04
N ASP A 8 1.86 -0.47 10.00
CA ASP A 8 1.58 -0.61 11.41
C ASP A 8 1.71 0.77 12.05
N ILE A 9 0.56 1.34 12.42
CA ILE A 9 0.46 2.70 12.92
C ILE A 9 0.46 2.64 14.44
N LYS A 10 1.55 3.12 15.04
CA LYS A 10 1.67 3.36 16.48
C LYS A 10 1.26 4.80 16.76
N ALA A 11 0.15 4.98 17.47
CA ALA A 11 -0.42 6.28 17.81
C ALA A 11 -0.25 6.56 19.30
N ASP A 12 0.97 6.40 19.80
CA ASP A 12 1.29 6.70 21.19
C ASP A 12 1.25 8.20 21.43
N TRP A 13 0.60 8.60 22.51
CA TRP A 13 0.43 9.96 22.94
C TRP A 13 0.85 10.07 24.41
N GLN A 14 1.72 11.04 24.69
CA GLN A 14 2.05 11.48 26.03
C GLN A 14 1.70 12.97 26.14
N GLY A 15 1.02 13.35 27.21
CA GLY A 15 0.62 14.72 27.43
C GLY A 15 0.02 14.95 28.80
N ARG A 16 -0.98 15.83 28.87
CA ARG A 16 -1.69 16.14 30.11
C ARG A 16 -3.20 16.09 29.91
N TYR A 17 -3.90 15.47 30.86
CA TYR A 17 -5.35 15.52 30.98
C TYR A 17 -5.70 16.08 32.36
N LEU A 18 -6.46 17.18 32.40
CA LEU A 18 -6.78 17.91 33.64
C LEU A 18 -5.53 18.23 34.48
N PHE A 19 -4.50 18.78 33.82
CA PHE A 19 -3.20 19.18 34.41
C PHE A 19 -2.32 18.04 34.92
N MET A 20 -2.82 16.80 35.02
CA MET A 20 -2.05 15.61 35.38
C MET A 20 -1.36 15.01 34.15
N PRO A 21 -0.17 14.41 34.28
CA PRO A 21 0.42 13.60 33.23
C PRO A 21 -0.56 12.52 32.78
N ALA A 22 -0.68 12.34 31.47
CA ALA A 22 -1.52 11.31 30.87
C ALA A 22 -0.80 10.70 29.68
N GLU A 23 -0.99 9.40 29.51
CA GLU A 23 -0.52 8.65 28.36
C GLU A 23 -1.70 7.87 27.81
N ALA A 24 -1.79 7.81 26.49
CA ALA A 24 -2.80 7.05 25.78
C ALA A 24 -2.19 6.61 24.46
N GLY A 25 -2.75 5.61 23.83
CA GLY A 25 -2.26 5.17 22.55
C GLY A 25 -2.72 3.79 22.22
N GLY A 26 -2.40 3.39 21.01
CA GLY A 26 -2.75 2.10 20.47
C GLY A 26 -1.98 1.86 19.19
N ARG A 27 -2.10 0.63 18.72
CA ARG A 27 -1.43 0.17 17.51
C ARG A 27 -2.50 -0.32 16.55
N MET A 28 -2.46 0.16 15.31
CA MET A 28 -3.39 -0.22 14.26
C MET A 28 -2.63 -0.86 13.10
N ALA A 29 -2.89 -2.15 12.87
CA ALA A 29 -2.43 -2.82 11.67
C ALA A 29 -3.30 -2.42 10.48
N ILE A 30 -2.67 -2.00 9.38
CA ILE A 30 -3.30 -1.91 8.06
C ILE A 30 -2.88 -3.13 7.28
N THR A 31 -3.84 -3.98 6.94
CA THR A 31 -3.61 -5.23 6.21
C THR A 31 -4.37 -5.28 4.90
N HIS A 32 -3.74 -5.84 3.86
CA HIS A 32 -4.40 -6.24 2.63
C HIS A 32 -4.62 -7.74 2.63
N CYS A 33 -5.88 -8.18 2.74
CA CYS A 33 -6.18 -9.60 2.73
C CYS A 33 -6.37 -10.11 1.31
N CYS A 34 -5.62 -11.14 0.97
CA CYS A 34 -5.65 -11.78 -0.33
C CYS A 34 -6.80 -12.78 -0.34
N CYS A 35 -7.97 -12.25 -0.70
CA CYS A 35 -9.10 -13.08 -1.08
C CYS A 35 -8.84 -13.72 -2.44
N ASP A 36 -9.63 -14.74 -2.78
CA ASP A 36 -9.63 -15.35 -4.11
C ASP A 36 -10.25 -14.37 -5.12
N TYR A 37 -9.47 -13.36 -5.51
CA TYR A 37 -9.85 -12.38 -6.52
C TYR A 37 -9.53 -12.97 -7.90
N PRO A 38 -10.53 -13.22 -8.77
CA PRO A 38 -10.25 -13.71 -10.10
C PRO A 38 -9.56 -12.64 -10.94
N LYS A 39 -8.73 -13.07 -11.90
CA LYS A 39 -8.14 -12.15 -12.87
C LYS A 39 -9.21 -11.53 -13.75
N VAL A 40 -9.08 -10.22 -14.00
CA VAL A 40 -9.96 -9.49 -14.90
C VAL A 40 -9.49 -9.60 -16.35
N SER A 41 -10.43 -9.54 -17.30
CA SER A 41 -10.13 -9.59 -18.74
C SER A 41 -9.67 -8.24 -19.31
N ASP A 42 -9.88 -7.13 -18.60
CA ASP A 42 -9.62 -5.75 -19.03
C ASP A 42 -8.25 -5.21 -18.56
N GLY A 43 -7.32 -6.09 -18.15
CA GLY A 43 -6.05 -5.70 -17.54
C GLY A 43 -5.18 -4.77 -18.40
N GLU A 44 -5.18 -4.94 -19.73
CA GLU A 44 -4.47 -4.06 -20.65
C GLU A 44 -5.03 -2.63 -20.64
N TRP A 45 -6.36 -2.50 -20.65
CA TRP A 45 -7.04 -1.21 -20.57
C TRP A 45 -6.67 -0.49 -19.27
N ARG A 46 -6.72 -1.20 -18.14
CA ARG A 46 -6.34 -0.64 -16.83
C ARG A 46 -4.90 -0.13 -16.82
N ARG A 47 -3.97 -0.91 -17.37
CA ARG A 47 -2.56 -0.53 -17.48
C ARG A 47 -2.39 0.73 -18.32
N LYS A 48 -3.03 0.80 -19.48
CA LYS A 48 -2.98 1.98 -20.36
C LYS A 48 -3.57 3.22 -19.69
N THR A 49 -4.69 3.07 -18.99
CA THR A 49 -5.32 4.15 -18.21
C THR A 49 -4.38 4.70 -17.13
N TRP A 50 -3.67 3.84 -16.40
CA TRP A 50 -2.66 4.31 -15.44
C TRP A 50 -1.51 5.04 -16.14
N GLN A 51 -0.96 4.48 -17.22
CA GLN A 51 0.19 5.10 -17.91
C GLN A 51 -0.14 6.50 -18.46
N SER A 52 -1.35 6.72 -18.96
CA SER A 52 -1.78 8.03 -19.45
C SER A 52 -2.10 9.02 -18.31
N ALA A 53 -2.61 8.53 -17.17
CA ALA A 53 -3.08 9.39 -16.08
C ALA A 53 -2.01 9.70 -15.01
N ARG A 54 -0.95 8.90 -14.89
CA ARG A 54 -0.01 8.93 -13.76
C ARG A 54 0.59 10.31 -13.45
N GLU A 55 0.87 11.11 -14.47
CA GLU A 55 1.41 12.46 -14.26
C GLU A 55 0.38 13.41 -13.64
N GLY A 56 -0.86 13.39 -14.14
CA GLY A 56 -1.96 14.16 -13.57
C GLY A 56 -2.31 13.70 -12.15
N PHE A 57 -2.30 12.38 -11.93
CA PHE A 57 -2.49 11.78 -10.62
C PHE A 57 -1.46 12.31 -9.61
N ARG A 58 -0.17 12.29 -9.96
CA ARG A 58 0.91 12.81 -9.10
C ARG A 58 0.75 14.29 -8.77
N ARG A 59 0.32 15.11 -9.73
CA ARG A 59 0.04 16.54 -9.50
C ARG A 59 -1.09 16.72 -8.48
N LYS A 60 -2.19 15.98 -8.63
CA LYS A 60 -3.32 16.03 -7.69
C LYS A 60 -2.91 15.53 -6.30
N TRP A 61 -2.20 14.41 -6.23
CA TRP A 61 -1.60 13.93 -4.98
C TRP A 61 -0.78 15.03 -4.31
N SER A 62 0.07 15.71 -5.09
CA SER A 62 1.00 16.71 -4.56
C SER A 62 0.28 17.92 -3.96
N SER A 63 -0.91 18.27 -4.47
CA SER A 63 -1.73 19.33 -3.88
C SER A 63 -2.36 18.99 -2.54
N GLU A 64 -2.51 17.69 -2.22
CA GLU A 64 -3.15 17.24 -0.97
C GLU A 64 -2.12 16.77 0.07
N PHE A 65 -1.04 16.10 -0.36
CA PHE A 65 -0.14 15.37 0.54
C PHE A 65 1.32 15.83 0.46
N GLY A 66 1.62 16.85 -0.33
CA GLY A 66 3.00 17.28 -0.63
C GLY A 66 3.62 16.49 -1.79
N GLU A 67 4.80 16.93 -2.22
CA GLU A 67 5.42 16.45 -3.47
C GLU A 67 5.49 14.92 -3.56
N TRP A 68 5.15 14.39 -4.73
CA TRP A 68 5.34 12.98 -5.02
C TRP A 68 6.82 12.59 -4.81
N PRO A 69 7.11 11.57 -3.98
CA PRO A 69 8.48 11.19 -3.66
C PRO A 69 9.31 10.85 -4.90
N LYS A 70 10.60 11.22 -4.83
CA LYS A 70 11.58 10.96 -5.87
C LYS A 70 12.80 10.28 -5.27
N THR A 71 13.49 9.53 -6.11
CA THR A 71 14.85 9.04 -5.85
C THR A 71 15.83 10.21 -5.88
N SER A 72 17.07 9.98 -5.42
CA SER A 72 18.13 10.99 -5.39
C SER A 72 18.53 11.51 -6.79
N ASN A 73 18.31 10.73 -7.85
CA ASN A 73 18.50 11.14 -9.25
C ASN A 73 17.27 11.86 -9.85
N GLY A 74 16.22 12.11 -9.07
CA GLY A 74 15.03 12.86 -9.48
C GLY A 74 13.92 12.02 -10.15
N GLU A 75 14.07 10.70 -10.24
CA GLU A 75 13.03 9.83 -10.78
C GLU A 75 11.87 9.68 -9.79
N ASN A 76 10.63 9.80 -10.27
CA ASN A 76 9.46 9.62 -9.43
C ASN A 76 9.38 8.16 -8.95
N TRP A 77 9.08 7.97 -7.67
CA TRP A 77 8.75 6.65 -7.13
C TRP A 77 7.60 6.03 -7.93
N ALA A 78 7.57 4.70 -7.96
CA ALA A 78 6.52 3.95 -8.63
C ALA A 78 5.18 4.19 -7.93
N GLY A 79 4.10 4.30 -8.70
CA GLY A 79 2.75 4.26 -8.15
C GLY A 79 2.32 2.81 -8.03
N HIS A 80 2.32 2.28 -6.81
CA HIS A 80 1.89 0.91 -6.54
C HIS A 80 0.37 0.86 -6.36
N HIS A 81 -0.27 -0.11 -7.02
CA HIS A 81 -1.69 -0.39 -6.82
C HIS A 81 -1.89 -1.36 -5.65
N ILE A 82 -2.52 -0.91 -4.56
CA ILE A 82 -2.81 -1.76 -3.39
C ILE A 82 -3.71 -2.93 -3.81
N PHE A 83 -4.83 -2.63 -4.48
CA PHE A 83 -5.55 -3.63 -5.23
C PHE A 83 -4.99 -3.67 -6.65
N ASP A 84 -4.32 -4.78 -6.98
CA ASP A 84 -3.61 -4.96 -8.24
C ASP A 84 -4.56 -4.84 -9.46
N LEU A 85 -4.02 -4.26 -10.55
CA LEU A 85 -4.78 -4.03 -11.77
C LEU A 85 -5.30 -5.33 -12.41
N ALA A 86 -4.52 -6.42 -12.35
CA ALA A 86 -4.91 -7.70 -12.96
C ALA A 86 -6.04 -8.38 -12.20
N HIS A 87 -6.39 -7.91 -11.01
CA HIS A 87 -7.46 -8.45 -10.16
C HIS A 87 -8.61 -7.45 -9.95
N GLY A 88 -8.67 -6.36 -10.73
CA GLY A 88 -9.78 -5.41 -10.69
C GLY A 88 -9.47 -4.08 -9.97
N GLY A 89 -8.22 -3.87 -9.57
CA GLY A 89 -7.69 -2.61 -9.07
C GLY A 89 -8.11 -1.38 -9.87
N PRO A 90 -8.77 -0.38 -9.27
CA PRO A 90 -9.02 0.89 -9.94
C PRO A 90 -7.67 1.58 -10.27
N PRO A 91 -7.42 1.98 -11.52
CA PRO A 91 -6.11 2.43 -11.95
C PRO A 91 -5.68 3.79 -11.39
N THR A 92 -6.64 4.63 -10.98
CA THR A 92 -6.42 6.04 -10.60
C THR A 92 -7.20 6.46 -9.36
N ALA A 93 -7.72 5.51 -8.58
CA ALA A 93 -8.36 5.86 -7.31
C ALA A 93 -7.31 6.30 -6.29
N ASN A 94 -7.54 7.44 -5.62
CA ASN A 94 -6.62 7.98 -4.60
C ASN A 94 -6.37 6.97 -3.46
N SER A 95 -7.38 6.17 -3.12
CA SER A 95 -7.29 5.13 -2.09
C SER A 95 -6.59 3.84 -2.57
N ASN A 96 -6.25 3.73 -3.86
CA ASN A 96 -5.68 2.52 -4.43
C ASN A 96 -4.23 2.68 -4.90
N VAL A 97 -3.68 3.90 -4.96
CA VAL A 97 -2.34 4.15 -5.49
C VAL A 97 -1.49 4.86 -4.46
N ILE A 98 -0.33 4.28 -4.13
CA ILE A 98 0.64 4.87 -3.20
C ILE A 98 2.03 4.97 -3.83
N PRO A 99 2.84 5.99 -3.48
CA PRO A 99 4.23 6.05 -3.89
C PRO A 99 5.05 4.98 -3.15
N VAL A 100 5.82 4.19 -3.89
CA VAL A 100 6.67 3.14 -3.32
C VAL A 100 8.07 3.18 -3.97
N PRO A 101 9.16 3.06 -3.17
CA PRO A 101 10.51 2.90 -3.70
C PRO A 101 10.61 1.73 -4.70
N GLY A 102 11.50 1.81 -5.69
CA GLY A 102 11.53 0.85 -6.80
C GLY A 102 11.83 -0.60 -6.39
N ASP A 103 12.71 -0.79 -5.41
CA ASP A 103 13.03 -2.07 -4.80
C ASP A 103 11.83 -2.66 -4.05
N VAL A 104 11.15 -1.85 -3.23
CA VAL A 104 9.94 -2.26 -2.51
C VAL A 104 8.78 -2.54 -3.48
N HIS A 105 8.64 -1.74 -4.55
CA HIS A 105 7.64 -1.95 -5.59
C HIS A 105 7.85 -3.29 -6.31
N THR A 106 9.10 -3.70 -6.51
CA THR A 106 9.45 -5.00 -7.08
C THR A 106 9.02 -6.14 -6.16
N VAL A 107 9.26 -6.02 -4.86
CA VAL A 107 8.77 -6.99 -3.86
C VAL A 107 7.26 -7.13 -3.95
N PHE A 108 6.52 -6.03 -3.91
CA PHE A 108 5.05 -6.09 -4.00
C PHE A 108 4.55 -6.73 -5.29
N THR A 109 5.18 -6.40 -6.43
CA THR A 109 4.81 -6.98 -7.74
C THR A 109 4.91 -8.51 -7.75
N ASN A 110 5.84 -9.09 -6.99
CA ASN A 110 6.01 -10.53 -6.88
C ASN A 110 5.06 -11.15 -5.84
N GLU A 111 4.85 -10.45 -4.72
CA GLU A 111 4.15 -11.00 -3.56
C GLU A 111 2.62 -10.94 -3.66
N TYR A 112 2.06 -9.87 -4.22
CA TYR A 112 0.60 -9.74 -4.35
C TYR A 112 -0.02 -10.87 -5.21
N PRO A 113 0.50 -11.17 -6.42
CA PRO A 113 0.00 -12.30 -7.21
C PRO A 113 0.16 -13.65 -6.51
N ALA A 114 1.27 -13.87 -5.79
CA ALA A 114 1.48 -15.10 -5.02
C ALA A 114 0.46 -15.24 -3.88
N CYS A 115 0.09 -14.12 -3.27
CA CYS A 115 -0.89 -14.05 -2.20
C CYS A 115 -2.31 -14.33 -2.70
N TYR A 116 -2.68 -13.84 -3.90
CA TYR A 116 -3.96 -14.17 -4.55
C TYR A 116 -4.06 -15.61 -5.07
N ALA A 117 -2.94 -16.29 -5.29
CA ALA A 117 -2.88 -17.66 -5.83
C ALA A 117 -2.92 -18.76 -4.76
N PRO A 118 -3.64 -18.53 -3.63
CA PRO A 118 -3.41 -19.13 -2.30
C PRO A 118 -2.14 -19.99 -2.14
N GLY A 119 -0.96 -19.43 -2.43
CA GLY A 119 0.27 -20.20 -2.57
C GLY A 119 1.32 -19.89 -1.50
N GLY A 120 2.09 -20.92 -1.12
CA GLY A 120 3.35 -20.77 -0.38
C GLY A 120 3.19 -20.14 1.01
N LYS A 121 4.05 -19.16 1.33
CA LYS A 121 4.12 -18.52 2.66
C LYS A 121 2.80 -17.83 3.08
N TRP A 122 1.93 -17.51 2.12
CA TRP A 122 0.66 -16.83 2.35
C TRP A 122 -0.43 -17.73 2.95
N LEU A 123 -0.19 -19.04 3.05
CA LEU A 123 -1.05 -19.98 3.79
C LEU A 123 -0.68 -20.13 5.27
N THR A 124 0.46 -19.58 5.69
CA THR A 124 0.94 -19.68 7.07
C THR A 124 0.64 -18.39 7.82
N PRO A 125 0.10 -18.44 9.04
CA PRO A 125 0.00 -17.26 9.90
C PRO A 125 1.37 -16.59 10.06
N GLY A 126 1.45 -15.30 9.79
CA GLY A 126 2.65 -14.50 10.03
C GLY A 126 2.86 -14.21 11.53
N PRO A 127 4.00 -13.61 11.90
CA PRO A 127 4.23 -13.16 13.28
C PRO A 127 3.21 -12.09 13.67
N GLU A 128 2.83 -12.05 14.96
CA GLU A 128 1.85 -11.09 15.50
C GLU A 128 2.30 -9.63 15.36
N ARG A 129 3.63 -9.40 15.33
CA ARG A 129 4.25 -8.07 15.20
C ARG A 129 5.38 -8.13 14.18
N PRO A 130 5.09 -7.97 12.88
CA PRO A 130 6.10 -8.11 11.83
C PRO A 130 7.12 -6.98 11.83
N TYR A 131 6.78 -5.83 12.44
CA TYR A 131 7.66 -4.69 12.61
C TYR A 131 7.92 -4.50 14.11
N ALA A 132 8.81 -5.30 14.69
CA ALA A 132 9.31 -5.03 16.03
C ALA A 132 10.31 -3.87 15.93
N ASP A 133 9.93 -2.74 16.52
CA ASP A 133 10.79 -1.58 16.83
C ASP A 133 11.80 -1.93 17.94
#